data_AF-Q0AVZ1-F1
#
_entry.id   AF-Q0AVZ1-F1
#
_cell.length_a   1.000
_cell.length_b   1.000
_cell.length_c   1.000
_cell.angle_alpha   90.00
_cell.angle_beta   90.00
_cell.angle_gamma   90.00
#
_symmetry.space_group_name_H-M   'P 1'
#
loop_
_entity.id
_entity.type
_entity.pdbx_description
1 polymer ?
#
loop_
_entity_poly.entity_id
_entity_poly.type
_entity_poly.pdbx_seq_one_letter_code
_entity_poly.pdbx_strand_id
1 'polypeptide(L)' 'MVGSRRKRDSIYKSLMKQGFLVEELQKVNCPVGLEIRADGPTEIAISIMIQIIHLRSGRK' A
#
# COMPACT_ATOMS: atom_id res chain seq x y z
N MET A 1 -2.40 0.32 2.27
CA MET A 1 -3.78 0.56 1.83
C MET A 1 -4.10 -0.29 0.61
N VAL A 2 -5.21 -1.02 0.66
CA VAL A 2 -5.77 -1.76 -0.49
C VAL A 2 -6.49 -0.78 -1.40
N GLY A 3 -6.05 -0.68 -2.66
CA GLY A 3 -6.65 0.23 -3.65
C GLY A 3 -5.68 0.58 -4.77
N SER A 4 -6.23 1.10 -5.88
CA SER A 4 -5.43 1.52 -7.04
C SER A 4 -4.62 2.78 -6.75
N ARG A 5 -3.57 3.03 -7.56
CA ARG A 5 -2.77 4.27 -7.52
C ARG A 5 -3.65 5.52 -7.65
N ARG A 6 -4.63 5.49 -8.56
CA ARG A 6 -5.59 6.58 -8.74
C ARG A 6 -6.40 6.87 -7.48
N LYS A 7 -6.88 5.83 -6.78
CA LYS A 7 -7.63 5.98 -5.53
C LYS A 7 -6.75 6.56 -4.42
N ARG A 8 -5.50 6.07 -4.31
CA ARG A 8 -4.50 6.61 -3.38
C ARG A 8 -4.28 8.09 -3.59
N ASP A 9 -4.02 8.52 -4.82
CA ASP A 9 -3.69 9.93 -5.10
C ASP A 9 -4.86 10.86 -4.79
N SER A 10 -6.10 10.42 -5.06
CA SER A 10 -7.31 11.16 -4.67
C SER A 10 -7.44 11.29 -3.15
N ILE A 11 -7.18 10.22 -2.41
CA ILE A 11 -7.24 10.22 -0.94
C ILE A 11 -6.12 11.09 -0.36
N TYR A 12 -4.89 10.97 -0.85
CA TYR A 12 -3.76 11.76 -0.36
C TYR A 12 -3.98 13.25 -0.59
N LYS A 13 -4.54 13.64 -1.74
CA LYS A 13 -4.94 15.05 -1.98
C LYS A 13 -5.95 15.53 -0.96
N SER A 14 -6.91 14.70 -0.56
CA SER A 14 -7.89 15.06 0.48
C SER A 14 -7.23 15.18 1.86
N LEU A 15 -6.33 14.26 2.21
CA LEU A 15 -5.63 14.27 3.50
C LEU A 15 -4.67 15.44 3.63
N MET A 16 -3.93 15.78 2.58
CA MET A 16 -3.06 16.97 2.58
C MET A 16 -3.88 18.26 2.79
N LYS A 17 -5.09 18.35 2.24
CA LYS A 17 -6.01 19.48 2.51
C LYS A 17 -6.49 19.55 3.96
N GLN A 18 -6.46 18.42 4.68
CA GLN A 18 -6.81 18.34 6.11
C GLN A 18 -5.60 18.60 7.01
N GLY A 19 -4.42 18.89 6.44
CA GLY A 19 -3.21 19.24 7.20
C GLY A 19 -2.26 18.08 7.49
N PHE A 20 -2.49 16.89 6.93
CA PHE A 20 -1.55 15.78 7.04
C PHE A 20 -0.27 16.05 6.23
N LEU A 21 0.88 15.73 6.82
CA LEU A 21 2.18 15.93 6.19
C LEU A 21 2.47 14.84 5.15
N VAL A 22 3.22 15.20 4.11
CA VAL A 22 3.59 14.25 3.03
C VAL A 22 4.43 13.11 3.59
N GLU A 23 5.30 13.40 4.55
CA GLU A 23 6.18 12.46 5.24
C GLU A 23 5.38 11.42 6.05
N GLU A 24 4.20 11.80 6.57
CA GLU A 24 3.30 10.88 7.25
C GLU A 24 2.60 9.95 6.25
N LEU A 25 2.17 10.50 5.12
CA LEU A 25 1.51 9.72 4.06
C LEU A 25 2.47 8.72 3.40
N GLN A 26 3.76 9.06 3.29
CA GLN A 26 4.80 8.18 2.73
C GLN A 26 5.02 6.91 3.54
N LYS A 27 4.64 6.88 4.83
CA LYS A 27 4.70 5.67 5.67
C LYS A 27 3.68 4.61 5.26
N VAL A 28 2.67 4.99 4.46
CA VAL A 28 1.59 4.07 4.05
C VAL A 28 1.96 3.36 2.75
N ASN A 29 2.17 2.05 2.82
CA ASN A 29 2.35 1.22 1.62
C ASN A 29 1.07 1.17 0.80
N CYS A 30 1.06 1.80 -0.37
CA CYS A 30 -0.10 1.80 -1.27
C CYS A 30 0.28 1.91 -2.76
N PRO A 31 -0.20 0.97 -3.61
CA PRO A 31 -0.98 -0.23 -3.27
C PRO A 31 -0.20 -1.19 -2.35
N VAL A 32 -0.91 -1.87 -1.44
CA VAL A 32 -0.32 -2.88 -0.55
C VAL A 32 -0.26 -4.23 -1.28
N GLY A 33 0.78 -5.01 -1.01
CA GLY A 33 1.08 -6.27 -1.69
C GLY A 33 2.24 -6.16 -2.69
N LEU A 34 2.86 -7.30 -2.99
CA LEU A 34 3.83 -7.45 -4.07
C LEU A 34 3.13 -7.71 -5.41
N GLU A 35 3.79 -7.32 -6.51
CA GLU A 35 3.27 -7.50 -7.85
C GLU A 35 3.37 -8.97 -8.28
N ILE A 36 2.26 -9.71 -8.09
CA ILE A 36 2.14 -11.13 -8.45
C ILE A 36 1.01 -11.40 -9.47
N ARG A 37 0.47 -10.34 -10.10
CA ARG A 37 -0.73 -10.40 -10.96
C ARG A 37 -1.94 -11.03 -10.27
N ALA A 38 -2.16 -10.66 -9.01
CA ALA A 38 -3.30 -11.10 -8.22
C ALA A 38 -4.60 -10.45 -8.73
N ASP A 39 -5.61 -11.27 -9.01
CA ASP A 39 -6.96 -10.86 -9.39
C ASP A 39 -8.00 -11.23 -8.31
N GLY A 40 -7.79 -12.36 -7.63
CA GLY A 40 -8.69 -12.86 -6.60
C GLY A 40 -8.38 -12.32 -5.19
N PRO A 41 -9.37 -12.28 -4.27
CA PRO A 41 -9.15 -11.91 -2.88
C PRO A 41 -8.06 -12.75 -2.19
N THR A 42 -8.01 -14.05 -2.48
CA THR A 42 -7.00 -14.98 -1.94
C THR A 42 -5.59 -14.61 -2.41
N GLU A 43 -5.42 -14.31 -3.70
CA GLU A 43 -4.15 -13.93 -4.28
C GLU A 43 -3.70 -12.56 -3.75
N ILE A 44 -4.64 -11.62 -3.60
CA ILE A 44 -4.39 -10.32 -2.95
C ILE A 44 -3.92 -10.53 -1.51
N ALA A 45 -4.58 -11.41 -0.75
CA ALA A 45 -4.18 -11.71 0.63
C ALA A 45 -2.76 -12.30 0.70
N ILE A 46 -2.43 -13.25 -0.17
CA ILE A 46 -1.09 -13.84 -0.27
C ILE A 46 -0.06 -12.75 -0.62
N SER A 47 -0.33 -11.91 -1.63
CA SER A 47 0.52 -10.79 -2.02
C SER A 47 0.86 -9.85 -0.86
N ILE A 48 -0.15 -9.53 -0.03
CA ILE A 48 0.01 -8.70 1.18
C ILE A 48 0.86 -9.41 2.22
N MET A 49 0.58 -10.69 2.50
CA MET A 49 1.33 -11.47 3.48
C MET A 49 2.81 -11.60 3.11
N ILE A 50 3.12 -11.79 1.82
CA ILE A 50 4.51 -11.82 1.33
C ILE A 50 5.18 -10.46 1.58
N GLN A 51 4.52 -9.34 1.27
CA GLN A 51 5.07 -8.01 1.54
C GLN A 51 5.37 -7.80 3.04
N ILE A 52 4.48 -8.25 3.93
CA ILE A 52 4.69 -8.17 5.38
C ILE A 52 5.91 -8.99 5.81
N ILE A 53 6.02 -10.23 5.33
CA ILE A 53 7.17 -11.10 5.66
C ILE A 53 8.47 -10.50 5.14
N HIS A 54 8.47 -9.97 3.91
CA HIS A 54 9.64 -9.33 3.30
C HIS A 54 10.13 -8.16 4.16
N LEU A 55 9.25 -7.21 4.49
CA LEU A 55 9.57 -6.06 5.36
C LEU A 55 10.06 -6.49 6.74
N ARG A 56 9.43 -7.51 7.34
CA ARG A 56 9.83 -8.04 8.65
C ARG A 56 11.20 -8.74 8.62
N SER A 57 11.49 -9.47 7.55
CA SER A 57 12.68 -10.33 7.48
C SER A 57 13.99 -9.56 7.32
N GLY A 58 13.94 -8.27 6.94
CA GLY A 58 15.12 -7.44 6.70
C GLY A 58 16.02 -7.93 5.56
N ARG A 59 15.58 -8.93 4.78
CA ARG A 59 16.34 -9.46 3.65
C ARG A 59 16.12 -8.56 2.44
N LYS A 60 17.22 -7.98 1.95
CA LYS A 60 17.27 -7.33 0.63
C LYS A 60 17.36 -8.39 -0.46
#